data_AF-A0AAF0UW16-F1
#
_entry.id   AF-A0AAF0UW16-F1
#
_cell.length_a   1.000
_cell.length_b   1.000
_cell.length_c   1.000
_cell.angle_alpha   90.00
_cell.angle_beta   90.00
_cell.angle_gamma   90.00
#
_symmetry.space_group_name_H-M   'P 1'
#
loop_
_entity.id
_entity.type
_entity.pdbx_description
1 polymer ?
#
loop_
_entity_poly.entity_id
_entity_poly.type
_entity_poly.pdbx_seq_one_letter_code
_entity_poly.pdbx_strand_id
1 'polypeptide(L)'
;MDFPKCRPYNNNDIISAKSDQQRQRERLELYEFTEQEVSGDGNCQFRSISDQIYGSCENHKLVREQVVKQLKFYGELYEGFAAMEEYDEYLKRMSNCGEWGDNITLQAAADSYGVKIFVKDTDYIEILPQSDCDHKSNKMIYLSFYAELHYNSMYQYSAGETYGWA
;
A
#
# COMPACT_ATOMS: atom_id res chain seq x y z
N MET A 1 -15.32 28.03 -3.55
CA MET A 1 -16.13 26.85 -3.89
C MET A 1 -15.86 25.85 -2.79
N ASP A 2 -16.86 25.52 -1.98
CA ASP A 2 -16.69 24.58 -0.86
C ASP A 2 -16.57 23.16 -1.41
N PHE A 3 -15.48 22.48 -1.05
CA PHE A 3 -15.36 21.04 -1.27
C PHE A 3 -16.43 20.31 -0.45
N PRO A 4 -17.08 19.25 -0.98
CA PRO A 4 -17.98 18.45 -0.17
C PRO A 4 -17.17 17.79 0.94
N LYS A 5 -17.41 18.19 2.20
CA LYS A 5 -16.93 17.46 3.38
C LYS A 5 -17.27 15.99 3.16
N CYS A 6 -16.28 15.09 3.21
CA CYS A 6 -16.50 13.65 3.17
C CYS A 6 -17.69 13.33 4.07
N ARG A 7 -18.79 12.85 3.48
CA ARG A 7 -19.98 12.48 4.25
C ARG A 7 -19.54 11.41 5.25
N PRO A 8 -19.91 11.53 6.53
CA PRO A 8 -19.66 10.44 7.46
C PRO A 8 -20.34 9.18 6.91
N TYR A 9 -19.56 8.09 6.83
CA TYR A 9 -20.04 6.80 6.36
C TYR A 9 -21.29 6.40 7.13
N ASN A 10 -22.33 6.02 6.41
CA ASN A 10 -23.56 5.53 7.02
C ASN A 10 -23.42 4.02 7.31
N ASN A 11 -24.32 3.47 8.14
CA ASN A 11 -24.26 2.06 8.54
C ASN A 11 -24.28 1.08 7.35
N ASN A 12 -24.91 1.42 6.23
CA ASN A 12 -24.93 0.56 5.04
C ASN A 12 -23.58 0.55 4.33
N ASP A 13 -22.85 1.68 4.32
CA ASP A 13 -21.50 1.73 3.76
C ASP A 13 -20.53 0.88 4.59
N ILE A 14 -20.70 0.90 5.93
CA ILE A 14 -19.94 0.05 6.87
C ILE A 14 -20.28 -1.43 6.68
N ILE A 15 -21.56 -1.76 6.47
CA ILE A 15 -22.00 -3.14 6.19
C ILE A 15 -21.46 -3.62 4.84
N SER A 16 -21.48 -2.79 3.80
CA SER A 16 -20.90 -3.09 2.50
C SER A 16 -19.40 -3.36 2.62
N ALA A 17 -18.67 -2.45 3.29
CA ALA A 17 -17.23 -2.57 3.55
C ALA A 17 -16.87 -3.79 4.41
N LYS A 18 -17.78 -4.28 5.27
CA LYS A 18 -17.56 -5.56 5.97
C LYS A 18 -17.83 -6.76 5.06
N SER A 19 -18.84 -6.66 4.20
CA SER A 19 -19.22 -7.74 3.30
C SER A 19 -18.19 -7.96 2.20
N ASP A 20 -17.61 -6.92 1.62
CA ASP A 20 -16.57 -7.13 0.61
C ASP A 20 -15.23 -7.50 1.27
N GLN A 21 -14.97 -7.13 2.54
CA GLN A 21 -13.77 -7.55 3.29
C GLN A 21 -13.79 -9.06 3.48
N GLN A 22 -14.97 -9.60 3.82
CA GLN A 22 -15.16 -11.04 3.95
C GLN A 22 -15.01 -11.77 2.61
N ARG A 23 -15.57 -11.23 1.52
CA ARG A 23 -15.39 -11.80 0.18
C ARG A 23 -13.95 -11.78 -0.29
N GLN A 24 -13.20 -10.72 0.02
CA GLN A 24 -11.78 -10.63 -0.31
C GLN A 24 -10.98 -11.67 0.47
N ARG A 25 -11.24 -11.82 1.77
CA ARG A 25 -10.60 -12.85 2.61
C ARG A 25 -10.86 -14.26 2.08
N GLU A 26 -12.10 -14.59 1.76
CA GLU A 26 -12.47 -15.90 1.18
C GLU A 26 -11.76 -16.17 -0.15
N ARG A 27 -11.58 -15.15 -0.99
CA ARG A 27 -10.81 -15.27 -2.24
C ARG A 27 -9.32 -15.44 -1.99
N LEU A 28 -8.75 -14.74 -1.02
CA LEU A 28 -7.32 -14.84 -0.68
C LEU A 28 -6.96 -16.20 -0.09
N GLU A 29 -7.83 -16.77 0.75
CA GLU A 29 -7.68 -18.13 1.27
C GLU A 29 -7.68 -19.17 0.14
N LEU A 30 -8.52 -18.99 -0.88
CA LEU A 30 -8.55 -19.86 -2.06
C LEU A 30 -7.25 -19.82 -2.87
N TYR A 31 -6.52 -18.69 -2.84
CA TYR A 31 -5.25 -18.51 -3.54
C TYR A 31 -4.03 -18.74 -2.65
N GLU A 32 -4.20 -19.35 -1.46
CA GLU A 32 -3.11 -19.60 -0.53
C GLU A 32 -2.41 -18.30 -0.08
N PHE A 33 -3.17 -17.24 0.21
CA PHE A 33 -2.64 -16.04 0.86
C PHE A 33 -3.30 -15.78 2.22
N THR A 34 -2.54 -15.22 3.17
CA THR A 34 -3.05 -14.64 4.41
C THR A 34 -2.88 -13.13 4.41
N GLU A 35 -3.85 -12.41 4.98
CA GLU A 35 -3.74 -10.98 5.22
C GLU A 35 -3.29 -10.72 6.65
N GLN A 36 -2.28 -9.89 6.82
CA GLN A 36 -1.98 -9.25 8.09
C GLN A 36 -2.67 -7.90 8.13
N GLU A 37 -3.74 -7.84 8.94
CA GLU A 37 -4.54 -6.62 9.11
C GLU A 37 -3.69 -5.54 9.78
N VAL A 38 -3.58 -4.39 9.12
CA VAL A 38 -2.94 -3.19 9.70
C VAL A 38 -4.02 -2.22 10.17
N SER A 39 -3.67 -1.28 11.05
CA SER A 39 -4.63 -0.28 11.52
C SER A 39 -5.20 0.52 10.34
N GLY A 40 -6.53 0.66 10.29
CA GLY A 40 -7.29 1.47 9.33
C GLY A 40 -7.12 2.99 9.48
N ASP A 41 -5.91 3.43 9.82
CA ASP A 41 -5.53 4.85 9.78
C ASP A 41 -4.98 5.21 8.40
N GLY A 42 -4.75 6.50 8.15
CA GLY A 42 -4.15 6.94 6.89
C GLY A 42 -2.70 6.53 6.68
N ASN A 43 -2.13 5.66 7.54
CA ASN A 43 -0.80 5.08 7.33
C ASN A 43 -0.84 3.65 6.78
N CYS A 44 -2.02 3.07 6.52
CA CYS A 44 -2.17 1.66 6.13
C CYS A 44 -1.25 1.22 4.97
N GLN A 45 -1.09 2.03 3.92
CA GLN A 45 -0.18 1.73 2.81
C GLN A 45 1.27 1.59 3.29
N PHE A 46 1.76 2.57 4.06
CA PHE A 46 3.13 2.58 4.60
C PHE A 46 3.35 1.48 5.65
N ARG A 47 2.33 1.14 6.44
CA ARG A 47 2.35 0.01 7.39
C ARG A 47 2.48 -1.31 6.68
N SER A 48 1.72 -1.51 5.61
CA SER A 48 1.74 -2.75 4.82
C SER A 48 3.08 -2.92 4.09
N ILE A 49 3.61 -1.84 3.52
CA ILE A 49 4.96 -1.84 2.93
C ILE A 49 6.02 -2.12 4.01
N SER A 50 5.91 -1.50 5.19
CA SER A 50 6.83 -1.72 6.31
C SER A 50 6.83 -3.19 6.73
N ASP A 51 5.66 -3.80 6.82
CA ASP A 51 5.51 -5.20 7.18
C ASP A 51 6.20 -6.12 6.15
N GLN A 52 5.96 -5.90 4.86
CA GLN A 52 6.60 -6.69 3.80
C GLN A 52 8.12 -6.49 3.71
N ILE A 53 8.63 -5.29 4.03
CA ILE A 53 10.07 -4.98 3.94
C ILE A 53 10.81 -5.44 5.20
N TYR A 54 10.28 -5.13 6.38
CA TYR A 54 10.95 -5.29 7.67
C TYR A 54 10.37 -6.39 8.57
N GLY A 55 9.28 -7.06 8.16
CA GLY A 55 8.56 -8.04 8.99
C GLY A 55 7.79 -7.41 10.15
N SER A 56 7.52 -6.09 10.08
CA SER A 56 6.77 -5.35 11.10
C SER A 56 6.18 -4.06 10.55
N CYS A 57 4.95 -3.72 10.95
CA CYS A 57 4.28 -2.48 10.59
C CYS A 57 4.77 -1.24 11.37
N GLU A 58 5.64 -1.41 12.38
CA GLU A 58 6.10 -0.34 13.28
C GLU A 58 7.04 0.67 12.59
N ASN A 59 7.70 0.28 11.51
CA ASN A 59 8.62 1.15 10.76
C ASN A 59 7.92 2.00 9.69
N HIS A 60 6.58 2.11 9.72
CA HIS A 60 5.81 2.84 8.71
C HIS A 60 6.21 4.32 8.53
N LYS A 61 6.70 4.97 9.60
CA LYS A 61 7.22 6.35 9.53
C LYS A 61 8.50 6.42 8.69
N LEU A 62 9.42 5.48 8.91
CA LEU A 62 10.64 5.36 8.11
C LEU A 62 10.31 5.09 6.64
N VAL A 63 9.35 4.22 6.36
CA VAL A 63 8.88 3.98 4.99
C VAL A 63 8.36 5.26 4.35
N ARG A 64 7.47 6.00 5.04
CA ARG A 64 6.97 7.29 4.53
C ARG A 64 8.11 8.27 4.25
N GLU A 65 9.06 8.38 5.17
CA GLU A 65 10.22 9.26 5.01
C GLU A 65 11.06 8.91 3.76
N GLN A 66 11.31 7.62 3.51
CA GLN A 66 12.05 7.18 2.31
C GLN A 66 11.26 7.45 1.03
N VAL A 67 9.95 7.15 1.02
CA VAL A 67 9.07 7.42 -0.12
C VAL A 67 9.04 8.92 -0.45
N VAL A 68 8.84 9.78 0.55
CA VAL A 68 8.84 11.24 0.35
C VAL A 68 10.21 11.74 -0.10
N LYS A 69 11.30 11.16 0.42
CA LYS A 69 12.65 11.50 -0.03
C LYS A 69 12.87 11.14 -1.51
N GLN A 70 12.41 9.96 -1.93
CA GLN A 70 12.44 9.52 -3.33
C GLN A 70 11.65 10.49 -4.22
N LEU A 71 10.40 10.79 -3.84
CA LEU A 71 9.54 11.75 -4.54
C LEU A 71 10.21 13.12 -4.67
N LYS A 72 10.84 13.62 -3.60
CA LYS A 72 11.51 14.92 -3.60
C LYS A 72 12.78 14.93 -4.46
N PHE A 73 13.60 13.89 -4.43
CA PHE A 73 14.88 13.87 -5.12
C PHE A 73 14.74 13.60 -6.62
N TYR A 74 13.75 12.79 -7.01
CA TYR A 74 13.47 12.43 -8.40
C TYR A 74 12.11 12.98 -8.85
N GLY A 75 11.78 14.22 -8.46
CA GLY A 75 10.47 14.83 -8.70
C GLY A 75 10.02 14.83 -10.16
N GLU A 76 10.96 15.01 -11.10
CA GLU A 76 10.71 14.98 -12.55
C GLU A 76 10.06 13.66 -13.02
N LEU A 77 10.25 12.56 -12.30
CA LEU A 77 9.63 11.26 -12.62
C LEU A 77 8.16 11.17 -12.19
N TYR A 78 7.73 12.00 -11.25
CA TYR A 78 6.45 11.85 -10.56
C TYR A 78 5.51 13.04 -10.72
N GLU A 79 6.05 14.26 -10.91
CA GLU A 79 5.29 15.50 -10.90
C GLU A 79 4.12 15.50 -11.91
N GLY A 80 4.31 14.90 -13.08
CA GLY A 80 3.27 14.82 -14.12
C GLY A 80 2.06 13.97 -13.73
N PHE A 81 2.17 13.13 -12.69
CA PHE A 81 1.08 12.31 -12.17
C PHE A 81 0.30 13.02 -11.04
N ALA A 82 0.86 14.05 -10.42
CA ALA A 82 0.23 14.83 -9.35
C ALA A 82 -0.73 15.91 -9.93
N ALA A 83 -1.65 15.52 -10.82
CA ALA A 83 -2.39 16.46 -11.67
C ALA A 83 -3.39 17.39 -10.95
N MET A 84 -3.67 17.17 -9.66
CA MET A 84 -4.72 17.89 -8.92
C MET A 84 -4.19 19.03 -8.02
N GLU A 85 -2.88 19.16 -7.85
CA GLU A 85 -2.25 20.18 -7.01
C GLU A 85 -0.82 20.48 -7.45
N GLU A 86 -0.23 21.55 -6.91
CA GLU A 86 1.18 21.85 -7.11
C GLU A 86 2.06 20.80 -6.40
N TYR A 87 3.13 20.36 -7.06
CA TYR A 87 3.92 19.22 -6.58
C TYR A 87 4.56 19.45 -5.20
N ASP A 88 4.95 20.69 -4.89
CA ASP A 88 5.48 21.04 -3.57
C ASP A 88 4.43 20.92 -2.45
N GLU A 89 3.16 21.25 -2.74
CA GLU A 89 2.06 21.07 -1.78
C GLU A 89 1.71 19.59 -1.64
N TYR A 90 1.76 18.82 -2.74
CA TYR A 90 1.64 17.36 -2.71
C TYR A 90 2.70 16.74 -1.78
N LEU A 91 3.97 17.11 -1.92
CA LEU A 91 5.07 16.59 -1.08
C LEU A 91 4.86 16.95 0.39
N LYS A 92 4.47 18.19 0.68
CA LYS A 92 4.21 18.67 2.04
C LYS A 92 3.03 17.95 2.67
N ARG A 93 1.95 17.73 1.92
CA ARG A 93 0.80 16.93 2.35
C ARG A 93 1.21 15.49 2.64
N MET A 94 1.89 14.84 1.70
CA MET A 94 2.32 13.44 1.79
C MET A 94 3.33 13.17 2.92
N SER A 95 4.08 14.21 3.32
CA SER A 95 4.99 14.17 4.47
C SER A 95 4.26 14.00 5.81
N ASN A 96 2.97 14.33 5.89
CA ASN A 96 2.22 14.29 7.14
C ASN A 96 1.91 12.85 7.57
N CYS A 97 2.10 12.57 8.87
CA CYS A 97 1.68 11.31 9.45
C CYS A 97 0.14 11.19 9.38
N GLY A 98 -0.35 10.04 8.93
CA GLY A 98 -1.77 9.81 8.70
C GLY A 98 -2.30 10.32 7.35
N GLU A 99 -1.46 10.89 6.49
CA GLU A 99 -1.85 11.20 5.11
C GLU A 99 -1.89 9.93 4.26
N TRP A 100 -2.97 9.76 3.50
CA TRP A 100 -3.19 8.55 2.72
C TRP A 100 -2.20 8.47 1.55
N GLY A 101 -1.59 7.29 1.38
CA GLY A 101 -0.79 7.01 0.20
C GLY A 101 -1.66 6.77 -1.04
N ASP A 102 -1.07 6.93 -2.21
CA ASP A 102 -1.69 6.78 -3.53
C ASP A 102 -0.85 5.88 -4.44
N ASN A 103 -1.11 5.89 -5.75
CA ASN A 103 -0.34 5.10 -6.71
C ASN A 103 1.07 5.67 -6.95
N ILE A 104 1.26 6.99 -6.77
CA ILE A 104 2.55 7.66 -6.94
C ILE A 104 3.47 7.23 -5.78
N THR A 105 2.95 7.14 -4.55
CA THR A 105 3.71 6.64 -3.40
C THR A 105 4.06 5.17 -3.52
N LEU A 106 3.22 4.33 -4.15
CA LEU A 106 3.59 2.94 -4.45
C LEU A 106 4.73 2.86 -5.46
N GLN A 107 4.68 3.63 -6.54
CA GLN A 107 5.79 3.69 -7.51
C GLN A 107 7.08 4.17 -6.84
N ALA A 108 7.01 5.25 -6.07
CA ALA A 108 8.17 5.76 -5.34
C ALA A 108 8.69 4.76 -4.28
N ALA A 109 7.82 3.97 -3.65
CA ALA A 109 8.26 2.89 -2.76
C ALA A 109 8.99 1.77 -3.53
N ALA A 110 8.45 1.36 -4.68
CA ALA A 110 9.11 0.39 -5.55
C ALA A 110 10.51 0.88 -5.96
N ASP A 111 10.61 2.13 -6.40
CA ASP A 111 11.87 2.73 -6.84
C ASP A 111 12.87 2.89 -5.68
N SER A 112 12.41 3.37 -4.52
CA SER A 112 13.26 3.65 -3.35
C SER A 112 13.85 2.38 -2.73
N TYR A 113 13.07 1.30 -2.68
CA TYR A 113 13.50 0.02 -2.11
C TYR A 113 13.98 -0.97 -3.18
N GLY A 114 13.85 -0.61 -4.46
CA GLY A 114 14.11 -1.45 -5.62
C GLY A 114 13.40 -2.80 -5.57
N VAL A 115 12.16 -2.81 -5.09
CA VAL A 115 11.31 -4.01 -5.01
C VAL A 115 10.21 -3.96 -6.05
N LYS A 116 9.71 -5.11 -6.44
CA LYS A 116 8.45 -5.21 -7.19
C LYS A 116 7.28 -5.23 -6.21
N ILE A 117 6.18 -4.56 -6.54
CA ILE A 117 4.98 -4.55 -5.71
C ILE A 117 3.84 -5.19 -6.48
N PHE A 118 3.25 -6.23 -5.90
CA PHE A 118 2.02 -6.83 -6.37
C PHE A 118 0.87 -6.34 -5.49
N VAL A 119 -0.12 -5.69 -6.08
CA VAL A 119 -1.31 -5.22 -5.39
C VAL A 119 -2.52 -6.04 -5.85
N LYS A 120 -3.12 -6.77 -4.92
CA LYS A 120 -4.34 -7.54 -5.16
C LYS A 120 -5.57 -6.70 -4.81
N ASP A 121 -6.38 -6.37 -5.82
CA ASP A 121 -7.71 -5.76 -5.70
C ASP A 121 -8.74 -6.75 -6.29
N THR A 122 -9.68 -6.29 -7.12
CA THR A 122 -10.58 -7.13 -7.93
C THR A 122 -9.78 -8.03 -8.88
N ASP A 123 -8.77 -7.45 -9.54
CA ASP A 123 -7.76 -8.12 -10.36
C ASP A 123 -6.38 -8.05 -9.67
N TYR A 124 -5.34 -7.63 -10.36
CA TYR A 124 -4.03 -7.35 -9.78
C TYR A 124 -3.32 -6.23 -10.54
N ILE A 125 -2.47 -5.50 -9.84
CA ILE A 125 -1.56 -4.50 -10.40
C ILE A 125 -0.15 -4.93 -10.03
N GLU A 126 0.76 -4.95 -11.01
CA GLU A 126 2.19 -5.14 -10.78
C GLU A 126 2.91 -3.81 -11.03
N ILE A 127 3.64 -3.35 -10.02
CA ILE A 127 4.45 -2.14 -10.06
C ILE A 127 5.91 -2.57 -10.05
N LEU A 128 6.62 -2.19 -11.11
CA LEU A 128 8.04 -2.47 -11.27
C LEU A 128 8.85 -1.23 -10.90
N PRO A 129 10.01 -1.40 -10.23
CA PRO A 129 10.91 -0.29 -10.00
C PRO A 129 11.47 0.19 -11.34
N GLN A 130 11.66 1.50 -11.49
CA GLN A 130 12.24 2.08 -12.69
C GLN A 130 13.69 1.61 -12.91
N SER A 131 14.10 1.53 -14.18
CA SER A 131 15.37 0.95 -14.63
C SER A 131 16.63 1.55 -13.98
N ASP A 132 16.56 2.79 -13.53
CA ASP A 132 17.70 3.56 -13.05
C ASP A 132 17.78 3.65 -11.53
N CYS A 133 17.03 2.81 -10.79
CA CYS A 133 17.13 2.75 -9.33
C CYS A 133 18.46 2.09 -8.88
N ASP A 134 19.12 2.72 -7.91
CA ASP A 134 20.43 2.32 -7.39
C ASP A 134 20.44 0.95 -6.67
N HIS A 135 19.26 0.44 -6.28
CA HIS A 135 19.14 -0.71 -5.37
C HIS A 135 18.19 -1.82 -5.89
N LYS A 136 18.44 -2.36 -7.08
CA LYS A 136 17.58 -3.43 -7.63
C LYS A 136 17.64 -4.71 -6.79
N SER A 137 16.49 -5.08 -6.23
CA SER A 137 16.22 -6.36 -5.59
C SER A 137 15.28 -7.19 -6.47
N ASN A 138 15.44 -8.50 -6.46
CA ASN A 138 14.45 -9.42 -7.05
C ASN A 138 13.27 -9.68 -6.10
N LYS A 139 13.22 -9.02 -4.93
CA LYS A 139 12.15 -9.18 -3.95
C LYS A 139 10.83 -8.62 -4.51
N MET A 140 9.80 -9.45 -4.44
CA MET A 140 8.41 -9.06 -4.63
C MET A 140 7.78 -8.85 -3.25
N ILE A 141 7.03 -7.77 -3.09
CA ILE A 141 6.17 -7.56 -1.93
C ILE A 141 4.70 -7.62 -2.35
N TYR A 142 3.85 -8.14 -1.47
CA TYR A 142 2.45 -8.41 -1.78
C TYR A 142 1.57 -7.59 -0.85
N LEU A 143 0.68 -6.80 -1.46
CA LEU A 143 -0.31 -5.98 -0.77
C LEU A 143 -1.70 -6.38 -1.26
N SER A 144 -2.70 -6.33 -0.39
CA SER A 144 -4.09 -6.27 -0.83
C SER A 144 -4.59 -4.84 -0.73
N PHE A 145 -5.48 -4.47 -1.64
CA PHE A 145 -6.20 -3.21 -1.62
C PHE A 145 -7.69 -3.50 -1.61
N TYR A 146 -8.37 -3.06 -0.56
CA TYR A 146 -9.75 -3.40 -0.30
C TYR A 146 -10.65 -2.15 -0.22
N ALA A 147 -11.82 -2.23 -0.88
CA ALA A 147 -12.87 -1.21 -0.96
C ALA A 147 -12.39 0.19 -1.34
N GLU A 148 -11.29 0.30 -2.09
CA GLU A 148 -10.64 1.57 -2.45
C GLU A 148 -10.12 2.40 -1.25
N LEU A 149 -10.06 1.81 -0.06
CA LEU A 149 -9.84 2.57 1.18
C LEU A 149 -8.69 2.03 2.05
N HIS A 150 -8.26 0.79 1.85
CA HIS A 150 -7.35 0.15 2.80
C HIS A 150 -6.35 -0.80 2.16
N TYR A 151 -5.10 -0.70 2.59
CA TYR A 151 -4.03 -1.62 2.25
C TYR A 151 -3.71 -2.55 3.41
N ASN A 152 -3.56 -3.84 3.12
CA ASN A 152 -2.98 -4.83 4.04
C ASN A 152 -1.74 -5.48 3.43
N SER A 153 -0.92 -6.08 4.30
CA SER A 153 0.19 -6.93 3.91
C SER A 153 -0.33 -8.35 3.61
N MET A 154 0.15 -8.96 2.52
CA MET A 154 -0.21 -10.32 2.12
C MET A 154 0.99 -11.26 2.20
N TYR A 155 0.76 -12.47 2.70
CA TYR A 155 1.76 -13.53 2.74
C TYR A 155 1.25 -14.74 1.97
N GLN A 156 2.07 -15.29 1.08
CA GLN A 156 1.75 -16.56 0.42
C GLN A 156 2.01 -17.69 1.42
N TYR A 157 1.10 -18.67 1.52
CA TYR A 157 1.41 -19.93 2.19
C TYR A 157 2.54 -20.60 1.41
N SER A 158 3.66 -20.85 2.09
CA SER A 158 4.63 -21.80 1.58
C SER A 158 4.02 -23.20 1.67
N ALA A 159 3.76 -23.83 0.52
CA ALA A 159 3.46 -25.25 0.43
C ALA A 159 4.62 -26.06 1.04
N GLY A 160 4.57 -26.31 2.35
CA GLY A 160 5.66 -26.93 3.10
C GLY A 160 5.50 -26.97 4.61
N GLU A 161 4.68 -26.12 5.22
CA GLU A 161 4.41 -26.20 6.66
C GLU A 161 3.12 -26.95 6.95
N THR A 162 3.17 -28.28 6.80
CA THR A 162 2.22 -29.16 7.47
C THR A 162 2.41 -28.97 8.98
N TYR A 163 1.54 -28.22 9.64
CA TYR A 163 1.43 -28.23 11.09
C TYR A 163 0.96 -29.63 11.51
N GLY A 164 1.93 -30.47 11.86
CA GLY A 164 1.69 -31.77 12.47
C GLY A 164 1.17 -31.57 13.89
N TRP A 165 -0.11 -31.86 14.10
CA TRP A 165 -0.64 -32.19 15.42
C TRP A 165 -0.78 -33.71 15.49
N ALA A 166 0.18 -34.33 16.19
CA ALA A 166 -0.02 -35.62 16.84
C ALA A 166 -0.44 -35.37 18.30
#